data_AF-A0A662WZ35-F1
#
_entry.id   AF-A0A662WZ35-F1
#
_cell.length_a   1.000
_cell.length_b   1.000
_cell.length_c   1.000
_cell.angle_alpha   90.00
_cell.angle_beta   90.00
_cell.angle_gamma   90.00
#
_symmetry.space_group_name_H-M   'P 1'
#
loop_
_entity.id
_entity.type
_entity.pdbx_description
1 polymer ?
#
loop_
_entity_poly.entity_id
_entity_poly.type
_entity_poly.pdbx_seq_one_letter_code
_entity_poly.pdbx_strand_id
1 'polypeptide(L)'
;MTAKALEGRVFELWRRFQALPLDLQTDVTRMRENLLSSEVKNEVFAVRAGSTTTPNIATASGDAVLRVIEQKVAEDKAISRSKGYAAKLADGLVQSGFLAPPKDSTALEGFPFDAKRSSFVGVDPGLADPGFTSVWSAREGAIQAGTLQRQRSGFLARLMGSTEPCYVVANDKSKAVFVFESDVALQTLDTLDVASEATVEFADELRHGVKVSTARNTETFGADSKEKQEEWLNSFINAGAQYREAFNVADTAKIQSFYELK
;
A
#
# COMPACT_ATOMS: atom_id res chain seq x y z
N MET A 1 6.14 -16.94 -0.91
CA MET A 1 5.33 -16.03 -0.08
C MET A 1 3.98 -16.67 0.15
N THR A 2 3.60 -16.97 1.39
CA THR A 2 2.30 -17.54 1.72
C THR A 2 1.22 -16.46 1.61
N ALA A 3 0.09 -16.74 0.97
CA ALA A 3 -1.00 -15.79 0.76
C ALA A 3 -1.51 -15.10 2.06
N LYS A 4 -1.22 -15.67 3.23
CA LYS A 4 -1.53 -15.12 4.56
C LYS A 4 -0.71 -13.90 4.98
N ALA A 5 0.45 -13.63 4.38
CA ALA A 5 1.31 -12.52 4.80
C ALA A 5 0.90 -11.16 4.18
N LEU A 6 0.22 -11.19 3.04
CA LEU A 6 -0.18 -10.01 2.28
C LEU A 6 -1.71 -9.87 2.29
N GLU A 7 -2.24 -9.42 3.43
CA GLU A 7 -3.67 -9.23 3.67
C GLU A 7 -4.16 -7.93 3.04
N GLY A 8 -5.46 -7.80 2.78
CA GLY A 8 -6.07 -6.56 2.27
C GLY A 8 -6.47 -6.60 0.80
N ARG A 9 -7.48 -5.78 0.46
CA ARG A 9 -8.19 -5.80 -0.83
C ARG A 9 -7.30 -5.48 -2.02
N VAL A 10 -6.31 -4.61 -1.88
CA VAL A 10 -5.35 -4.32 -2.97
C VAL A 10 -4.49 -5.53 -3.31
N PHE A 11 -4.04 -6.29 -2.31
CA PHE A 11 -3.29 -7.52 -2.55
C PHE A 11 -4.17 -8.64 -3.11
N GLU A 12 -5.46 -8.70 -2.74
CA GLU A 12 -6.42 -9.60 -3.37
C GLU A 12 -6.66 -9.28 -4.84
N LEU A 13 -6.84 -8.01 -5.19
CA LEU A 13 -6.95 -7.57 -6.59
C LEU A 13 -5.73 -7.97 -7.40
N TRP A 14 -4.54 -7.81 -6.84
CA TRP A 14 -3.32 -8.23 -7.51
C TRP A 14 -3.25 -9.75 -7.71
N ARG A 15 -3.63 -10.55 -6.71
CA ARG A 15 -3.72 -12.00 -6.86
C ARG A 15 -4.72 -12.40 -7.95
N ARG A 16 -5.85 -11.69 -8.06
CA ARG A 16 -6.81 -11.90 -9.15
C ARG A 16 -6.21 -11.56 -10.50
N PHE A 17 -5.47 -10.46 -10.62
CA PHE A 17 -4.74 -10.11 -11.85
C PHE A 17 -3.76 -11.22 -12.25
N GLN A 18 -2.97 -11.73 -11.30
CA GLN A 18 -2.01 -12.81 -11.55
C GLN A 18 -2.68 -14.13 -11.97
N ALA A 19 -3.94 -14.35 -11.56
CA ALA A 19 -4.73 -15.51 -11.92
C ALA A 19 -5.45 -15.36 -13.27
N LEU A 20 -5.41 -14.19 -13.92
CA LEU A 20 -6.00 -14.00 -15.25
C LEU A 20 -5.23 -14.82 -16.31
N PRO A 21 -5.89 -15.20 -17.42
CA PRO A 21 -5.22 -15.75 -18.59
C PRO A 21 -4.06 -14.84 -19.07
N LEU A 22 -2.95 -15.45 -19.51
CA LEU A 22 -1.70 -14.73 -19.84
C LEU A 22 -1.89 -13.75 -21.03
N ASP A 23 -2.73 -14.11 -21.99
CA ASP A 23 -3.16 -13.26 -23.10
C ASP A 23 -3.86 -12.00 -22.58
N LEU A 24 -4.78 -12.14 -21.63
CA LEU A 24 -5.44 -11.00 -21.00
C LEU A 24 -4.48 -10.13 -20.19
N GLN A 25 -3.54 -10.72 -19.43
CA GLN A 25 -2.50 -9.95 -18.73
C GLN A 25 -1.62 -9.14 -19.69
N THR A 26 -1.28 -9.74 -20.85
CA THR A 26 -0.50 -9.10 -21.90
C THR A 26 -1.26 -7.93 -22.52
N ASP A 27 -2.54 -8.12 -22.84
CA ASP A 27 -3.37 -7.06 -23.41
C ASP A 27 -3.64 -5.92 -22.40
N VAL A 28 -3.78 -6.23 -21.11
CA VAL A 28 -3.84 -5.19 -20.06
C VAL A 28 -2.55 -4.38 -20.05
N THR A 29 -1.39 -5.02 -20.18
CA THR A 29 -0.09 -4.32 -20.23
C THR A 29 0.01 -3.41 -21.46
N ARG A 30 -0.37 -3.90 -22.64
CA ARG A 30 -0.44 -3.08 -23.87
C ARG A 30 -1.40 -1.90 -23.71
N MET A 31 -2.53 -2.11 -23.05
CA MET A 31 -3.50 -1.04 -22.78
C MET A 31 -2.94 0.02 -21.83
N ARG A 32 -2.19 -0.39 -20.80
CA ARG A 32 -1.49 0.55 -19.90
C ARG A 32 -0.51 1.43 -20.68
N GLU A 33 0.31 0.82 -21.54
CA GLU A 33 1.26 1.56 -22.39
C GLU A 33 0.54 2.56 -23.31
N ASN A 34 -0.59 2.15 -23.90
CA ASN A 34 -1.41 3.03 -24.72
C ASN A 34 -1.98 4.21 -23.91
N LEU A 35 -2.53 3.95 -22.72
CA LEU A 35 -3.10 4.97 -21.82
C LEU A 35 -2.03 5.91 -21.23
N LEU A 36 -0.76 5.48 -21.20
CA LEU A 36 0.38 6.30 -20.77
C LEU A 36 1.00 7.11 -21.92
N SER A 37 0.64 6.85 -23.18
CA SER A 37 1.09 7.68 -24.31
C SER A 37 0.59 9.12 -24.15
N SER A 38 1.42 10.11 -24.50
CA SER A 38 1.11 11.53 -24.23
C SER A 38 -0.23 11.98 -24.81
N GLU A 39 -0.59 11.50 -26.00
CA GLU A 39 -1.86 11.83 -26.67
C GLU A 39 -3.06 11.31 -25.87
N VAL A 40 -3.10 9.99 -25.64
CA VAL A 40 -4.20 9.34 -24.94
C VAL A 40 -4.27 9.77 -23.47
N LYS A 41 -3.12 9.94 -22.81
CA LYS A 41 -3.07 10.39 -21.42
C LYS A 41 -3.74 11.75 -21.24
N ASN A 42 -3.45 12.70 -22.13
CA ASN A 42 -4.04 14.05 -22.08
C ASN A 42 -5.53 14.06 -22.46
N GLU A 43 -5.98 13.09 -23.25
CA GLU A 43 -7.40 12.92 -23.57
C GLU A 43 -8.20 12.32 -22.40
N VAL A 44 -7.65 11.29 -21.75
CA VAL A 44 -8.38 10.47 -20.78
C VAL A 44 -8.28 11.01 -19.35
N PHE A 45 -7.11 11.53 -18.97
CA PHE A 45 -6.82 11.89 -17.58
C PHE A 45 -6.85 13.40 -17.36
N ALA A 46 -7.73 13.82 -16.47
CA ALA A 46 -7.71 15.16 -15.90
C ALA A 46 -6.87 15.17 -14.61
N VAL A 47 -5.95 16.13 -14.49
CA VAL A 47 -5.21 16.34 -13.24
C VAL A 47 -6.07 17.15 -12.29
N ARG A 48 -6.49 16.52 -11.19
CA ARG A 48 -7.11 17.22 -10.08
C ARG A 48 -6.03 17.80 -9.20
N ALA A 49 -5.99 19.13 -9.10
CA ALA A 49 -5.06 19.82 -8.25
C ALA A 49 -5.23 19.39 -6.80
N GLY A 50 -4.12 19.06 -6.16
CA GLY A 50 -4.05 18.78 -4.74
C GLY A 50 -4.05 20.06 -3.90
N SER A 51 -3.64 19.91 -2.64
CA SER A 51 -3.42 21.00 -1.70
C SER A 51 -1.93 21.04 -1.32
N THR A 52 -1.54 21.90 -0.38
CA THR A 52 -0.17 21.89 0.12
C THR A 52 0.24 20.57 0.80
N THR A 53 -0.73 19.76 1.23
CA THR A 53 -0.51 18.49 1.95
C THR A 53 -0.98 17.25 1.18
N THR A 54 -1.63 17.43 0.04
CA THR A 54 -2.11 16.34 -0.82
C THR A 54 -1.59 16.55 -2.23
N PRO A 55 -0.95 15.56 -2.87
CA PRO A 55 -0.40 15.71 -4.23
C PRO A 55 -1.52 15.89 -5.27
N ASN A 56 -1.17 16.27 -6.50
CA ASN A 56 -2.15 16.22 -7.58
C ASN A 56 -2.42 14.77 -7.95
N ILE A 57 -3.65 14.54 -8.42
CA ILE A 57 -4.13 13.20 -8.69
C ILE A 57 -4.66 13.18 -10.12
N ALA A 58 -4.10 12.31 -10.96
CA ALA A 58 -4.69 12.00 -12.25
C ALA A 58 -6.00 11.26 -12.05
N THR A 59 -7.06 11.73 -12.68
CA THR A 59 -8.39 11.13 -12.61
C THR A 59 -8.99 10.94 -13.99
N ALA A 60 -9.74 9.86 -14.19
CA ALA A 60 -10.44 9.59 -15.44
C ALA A 60 -11.87 9.13 -15.18
N SER A 61 -12.82 9.49 -16.04
CA SER A 61 -14.15 8.89 -15.97
C SER A 61 -14.11 7.45 -16.50
N GLY A 62 -14.99 6.59 -15.99
CA GLY A 62 -15.09 5.22 -16.49
C GLY A 62 -15.40 5.16 -17.99
N ASP A 63 -16.28 6.07 -18.47
CA ASP A 63 -16.63 6.20 -19.89
C ASP A 63 -15.44 6.59 -20.77
N ALA A 64 -14.57 7.51 -20.32
CA ALA A 64 -13.40 7.93 -21.09
C ALA A 64 -12.40 6.78 -21.25
N VAL A 65 -12.13 6.05 -20.15
CA VAL A 65 -11.28 4.87 -20.17
C VAL A 65 -11.85 3.78 -21.09
N LEU A 66 -13.15 3.48 -20.95
CA LEU A 66 -13.78 2.43 -21.75
C LEU A 66 -13.78 2.75 -23.24
N ARG A 67 -14.03 4.01 -23.62
CA ARG A 67 -14.00 4.45 -25.02
C ARG A 67 -12.64 4.20 -25.67
N VAL A 68 -11.55 4.55 -24.98
CA VAL A 68 -10.19 4.32 -25.48
C VAL A 68 -9.89 2.83 -25.59
N ILE A 69 -10.35 2.02 -24.62
CA ILE A 69 -10.20 0.57 -24.69
C ILE A 69 -10.93 0.01 -25.90
N GLU A 70 -12.19 0.39 -26.10
CA GLU A 70 -13.02 -0.08 -27.23
C GLU A 70 -12.42 0.32 -28.58
N GLN A 71 -11.92 1.55 -28.70
CA GLN A 71 -11.22 2.01 -29.90
C GLN A 71 -9.98 1.16 -30.16
N LYS A 72 -9.14 0.94 -29.14
CA LYS A 72 -7.92 0.15 -29.30
C LYS A 72 -8.20 -1.31 -29.65
N VAL A 73 -9.22 -1.92 -29.05
CA VAL A 73 -9.67 -3.29 -29.37
C VAL A 73 -10.18 -3.39 -30.82
N ALA A 74 -10.83 -2.34 -31.33
CA ALA A 74 -11.32 -2.31 -32.71
C ALA A 74 -10.16 -2.17 -33.72
N GLU A 75 -9.16 -1.36 -33.40
CA GLU A 75 -7.99 -1.10 -34.26
C GLU A 75 -6.99 -2.26 -34.25
N ASP A 76 -6.68 -2.80 -33.07
CA ASP A 76 -5.67 -3.84 -32.92
C ASP A 76 -6.24 -5.23 -33.28
N LYS A 77 -5.61 -5.89 -34.26
CA LYS A 77 -6.00 -7.26 -34.67
C LYS A 77 -5.46 -8.32 -33.72
N ALA A 78 -4.48 -7.99 -32.89
CA ALA A 78 -3.88 -8.91 -31.92
C ALA A 78 -4.73 -9.06 -30.65
N ILE A 79 -5.69 -8.16 -30.43
CA ILE A 79 -6.57 -8.15 -29.25
C ILE A 79 -7.87 -8.89 -29.56
N SER A 80 -8.36 -9.68 -28.60
CA SER A 80 -9.64 -10.38 -28.73
C SER A 80 -10.80 -9.40 -28.91
N ARG A 81 -11.65 -9.66 -29.90
CA ARG A 81 -12.86 -8.86 -30.20
C ARG A 81 -14.14 -9.52 -29.68
N SER A 82 -14.01 -10.44 -28.74
CA SER A 82 -15.16 -11.08 -28.12
C SER A 82 -16.03 -10.05 -27.39
N LYS A 83 -17.35 -10.24 -27.41
CA LYS A 83 -18.28 -9.36 -26.72
C LYS A 83 -17.93 -9.30 -25.24
N GLY A 84 -17.75 -8.08 -24.70
CA GLY A 84 -17.37 -7.86 -23.31
C GLY A 84 -15.87 -7.93 -23.02
N TYR A 85 -15.00 -8.08 -24.03
CA TYR A 85 -13.55 -8.11 -23.81
C TYR A 85 -13.00 -6.76 -23.31
N ALA A 86 -13.53 -5.64 -23.82
CA ALA A 86 -13.15 -4.30 -23.36
C ALA A 86 -13.38 -4.12 -21.85
N ALA A 87 -14.51 -4.63 -21.33
CA ALA A 87 -14.80 -4.62 -19.90
C ALA A 87 -13.77 -5.44 -19.10
N LYS A 88 -13.37 -6.63 -19.60
CA LYS A 88 -12.32 -7.44 -18.97
C LYS A 88 -10.96 -6.74 -18.94
N LEU A 89 -10.62 -5.98 -19.98
CA LEU A 89 -9.41 -5.16 -19.99
C LEU A 89 -9.50 -4.04 -18.95
N ALA A 90 -10.65 -3.38 -18.85
CA ALA A 90 -10.89 -2.33 -17.87
C ALA A 90 -10.82 -2.87 -16.42
N ASP A 91 -11.39 -4.05 -16.17
CA ASP A 91 -11.24 -4.80 -14.91
C ASP A 91 -9.77 -5.07 -14.61
N GLY A 92 -9.04 -5.55 -15.63
CA GLY A 92 -7.62 -5.84 -15.56
C GLY A 92 -6.77 -4.62 -15.18
N LEU A 93 -7.11 -3.41 -15.66
CA LEU A 93 -6.41 -2.17 -15.28
C LEU A 93 -6.60 -1.84 -13.79
N VAL A 94 -7.77 -2.12 -13.22
CA VAL A 94 -8.00 -1.93 -11.79
C VAL A 94 -7.27 -2.99 -10.97
N GLN A 95 -7.37 -4.26 -11.39
CA GLN A 95 -6.72 -5.38 -10.71
C GLN A 95 -5.18 -5.29 -10.75
N SER A 96 -4.61 -4.79 -11.85
CA SER A 96 -3.17 -4.59 -11.98
C SER A 96 -2.63 -3.45 -11.13
N GLY A 97 -3.51 -2.55 -10.68
CA GLY A 97 -3.15 -1.32 -9.98
C GLY A 97 -2.72 -0.20 -10.91
N PHE A 98 -3.27 -0.15 -12.13
CA PHE A 98 -3.13 1.02 -12.99
C PHE A 98 -4.10 2.12 -12.56
N LEU A 99 -5.35 1.72 -12.28
CA LEU A 99 -6.42 2.56 -11.75
C LEU A 99 -6.84 2.06 -10.37
N ALA A 100 -7.16 2.99 -9.48
CA ALA A 100 -7.89 2.73 -8.25
C ALA A 100 -9.30 3.32 -8.37
N PRO A 101 -10.32 2.66 -7.83
CA PRO A 101 -11.62 3.30 -7.68
C PRO A 101 -11.59 4.36 -6.57
N PRO A 102 -12.65 5.18 -6.46
CA PRO A 102 -12.75 6.20 -5.41
C PRO A 102 -12.63 5.62 -4.00
N LYS A 103 -12.11 6.45 -3.09
CA LYS A 103 -11.74 6.15 -1.68
C LYS A 103 -12.83 5.41 -0.87
N ASP A 104 -14.10 5.52 -1.25
CA ASP A 104 -15.25 4.98 -0.50
C ASP A 104 -15.81 3.67 -1.06
N SER A 105 -15.10 3.05 -2.01
CA SER A 105 -15.55 1.81 -2.64
C SER A 105 -15.32 0.60 -1.71
N THR A 106 -16.32 0.20 -0.92
CA THR A 106 -16.41 -1.16 -0.34
C THR A 106 -16.34 -2.25 -1.41
N ALA A 107 -16.60 -1.89 -2.66
CA ALA A 107 -16.76 -2.75 -3.82
C ALA A 107 -15.47 -3.29 -4.48
N LEU A 108 -14.34 -3.38 -3.77
CA LEU A 108 -13.15 -4.07 -4.32
C LEU A 108 -13.30 -5.60 -4.33
N GLU A 109 -14.21 -6.14 -3.51
CA GLU A 109 -14.62 -7.53 -3.63
C GLU A 109 -15.40 -7.72 -4.93
N GLY A 110 -14.81 -8.47 -5.87
CA GLY A 110 -15.40 -8.74 -7.18
C GLY A 110 -15.42 -7.58 -8.18
N PHE A 111 -14.84 -6.40 -7.85
CA PHE A 111 -14.94 -5.13 -8.61
C PHE A 111 -15.13 -5.33 -10.13
N PRO A 112 -16.38 -5.22 -10.64
CA PRO A 112 -16.60 -5.03 -12.05
C PRO A 112 -16.36 -3.56 -12.36
N PHE A 113 -15.60 -3.30 -13.41
CA PHE A 113 -15.45 -1.99 -14.00
C PHE A 113 -16.83 -1.54 -14.47
N ASP A 114 -17.37 -0.58 -13.75
CA ASP A 114 -18.61 0.08 -14.10
C ASP A 114 -18.25 1.47 -14.63
N ALA A 115 -18.48 1.67 -15.93
CA ALA A 115 -18.22 2.94 -16.59
C ALA A 115 -19.04 4.09 -15.98
N LYS A 116 -20.17 3.77 -15.31
CA LYS A 116 -21.00 4.74 -14.57
C LYS A 116 -20.38 5.17 -13.24
N ARG A 117 -19.32 4.53 -12.77
CA ARG A 117 -18.52 5.10 -11.67
C ARG A 117 -17.93 6.41 -12.17
N SER A 118 -18.28 7.48 -11.47
CA SER A 118 -18.04 8.84 -11.94
C SER A 118 -16.57 9.22 -12.05
N SER A 119 -15.65 8.53 -11.37
CA SER A 119 -14.22 8.80 -11.46
C SER A 119 -13.35 7.62 -10.99
N PHE A 120 -12.22 7.41 -11.64
CA PHE A 120 -11.12 6.55 -11.24
C PHE A 120 -9.87 7.39 -10.99
N VAL A 121 -9.01 6.92 -10.09
CA VAL A 121 -7.74 7.55 -9.74
C VAL A 121 -6.59 6.79 -10.40
N GLY A 122 -5.71 7.49 -11.10
CA GLY A 122 -4.46 6.95 -11.60
C GLY A 122 -3.47 6.74 -10.46
N VAL A 123 -3.14 5.48 -10.16
CA VAL A 123 -2.20 5.11 -9.08
C VAL A 123 -0.91 4.49 -9.62
N ASP A 124 -0.83 4.26 -10.93
CA ASP A 124 0.38 3.88 -11.63
C ASP A 124 1.45 4.99 -11.54
N PRO A 125 2.75 4.67 -11.42
CA PRO A 125 3.82 5.67 -11.41
C PRO A 125 3.84 6.60 -12.63
N GLY A 126 3.33 6.17 -13.79
CA GLY A 126 3.19 7.00 -14.99
C GLY A 126 2.03 8.00 -14.92
N LEU A 127 1.13 7.87 -13.95
CA LEU A 127 -0.04 8.75 -13.72
C LEU A 127 0.05 9.53 -12.41
N ALA A 128 0.61 8.93 -11.37
CA ALA A 128 0.75 9.52 -10.06
C ALA A 128 1.82 10.61 -10.00
N ASP A 129 1.58 11.65 -9.20
CA ASP A 129 2.56 12.69 -8.92
C ASP A 129 3.79 12.12 -8.18
N PRO A 130 4.99 12.69 -8.40
CA PRO A 130 6.16 12.36 -7.60
C PRO A 130 5.89 12.56 -6.10
N GLY A 131 6.15 11.53 -5.29
CA GLY A 131 5.88 11.54 -3.84
C GLY A 131 4.49 11.04 -3.43
N PHE A 132 3.62 10.68 -4.39
CA PHE A 132 2.38 9.98 -4.10
C PHE A 132 2.65 8.49 -3.84
N THR A 133 2.49 8.07 -2.58
CA THR A 133 2.56 6.65 -2.20
C THR A 133 1.18 6.17 -1.79
N SER A 134 0.62 5.25 -2.57
CA SER A 134 -0.63 4.56 -2.29
C SER A 134 -0.36 3.10 -1.92
N VAL A 135 -1.36 2.39 -1.42
CA VAL A 135 -1.23 0.94 -1.17
C VAL A 135 -0.91 0.19 -2.47
N TRP A 136 -1.41 0.66 -3.62
CA TRP A 136 -1.13 0.06 -4.94
C TRP A 136 0.33 0.17 -5.34
N SER A 137 0.98 1.32 -5.07
CA SER A 137 2.41 1.49 -5.37
C SER A 137 3.30 0.79 -4.34
N ALA A 138 2.88 0.70 -3.08
CA ALA A 138 3.59 -0.01 -2.01
C ALA A 138 3.54 -1.55 -2.15
N ARG A 139 2.70 -2.08 -3.05
CA ARG A 139 2.53 -3.52 -3.29
C ARG A 139 3.81 -4.20 -3.79
N GLU A 140 4.55 -3.56 -4.69
CA GLU A 140 5.72 -4.18 -5.30
C GLU A 140 6.87 -4.30 -4.29
N GLY A 141 7.27 -5.53 -3.96
CA GLY A 141 8.28 -5.79 -2.93
C GLY A 141 7.74 -5.87 -1.50
N ALA A 142 6.43 -5.75 -1.32
CA ALA A 142 5.80 -5.99 -0.02
C ALA A 142 6.03 -7.45 0.42
N ILE A 143 6.45 -7.61 1.67
CA ILE A 143 6.70 -8.91 2.30
C ILE A 143 5.71 -9.23 3.43
N GLN A 144 5.08 -8.21 4.00
CA GLN A 144 4.01 -8.32 4.99
C GLN A 144 3.07 -7.11 4.83
N ALA A 145 1.77 -7.34 4.90
CA ALA A 145 0.77 -6.29 4.88
C ALA A 145 -0.48 -6.69 5.69
N GLY A 146 -1.03 -5.76 6.47
CA GLY A 146 -2.19 -6.05 7.32
C GLY A 146 -2.55 -4.89 8.25
N THR A 147 -3.68 -5.04 8.95
CA THR A 147 -4.17 -4.03 9.91
C THR A 147 -3.50 -4.22 11.27
N LEU A 148 -2.96 -3.13 11.83
CA LEU A 148 -2.39 -3.06 13.17
C LEU A 148 -3.04 -1.95 13.99
N GLN A 149 -2.88 -1.99 15.31
CA GLN A 149 -3.24 -0.87 16.18
C GLN A 149 -2.05 0.10 16.28
N ARG A 150 -2.20 1.33 15.79
CA ARG A 150 -1.20 2.40 15.95
C ARG A 150 -1.42 3.13 17.25
N GLN A 151 -0.35 3.43 17.98
CA GLN A 151 -0.43 4.31 19.15
C GLN A 151 -0.77 5.75 18.72
N ARG A 152 -1.85 6.31 19.26
CA ARG A 152 -2.17 7.73 19.11
C ARG A 152 -1.33 8.56 20.07
N SER A 153 -0.89 9.73 19.62
CA SER A 153 -0.22 10.72 20.45
C SER A 153 -1.02 12.04 20.53
N GLY A 154 -0.73 12.84 21.54
CA GLY A 154 -1.29 14.19 21.68
C GLY A 154 -2.76 14.26 22.13
N PHE A 155 -3.43 15.36 21.76
CA PHE A 155 -4.78 15.70 22.24
C PHE A 155 -5.84 14.66 21.83
N LEU A 156 -5.70 14.04 20.66
CA LEU A 156 -6.63 13.02 20.16
C LEU A 156 -6.61 11.74 20.99
N ALA A 157 -5.44 11.37 21.54
CA ALA A 157 -5.31 10.19 22.41
C ALA A 157 -6.13 10.34 23.71
N ARG A 158 -6.25 11.56 24.24
CA ARG A 158 -7.04 11.86 25.44
C ARG A 158 -8.54 11.82 25.20
N LEU A 159 -8.98 12.11 23.97
CA LEU A 159 -10.40 12.26 23.65
C LEU A 159 -11.01 11.00 23.02
N MET A 160 -10.26 10.28 22.18
CA MET A 160 -10.77 9.18 21.35
C MET A 160 -10.10 7.83 21.63
N GLY A 161 -9.34 7.71 22.73
CA GLY A 161 -8.59 6.52 23.08
C GLY A 161 -7.15 6.54 22.55
N SER A 162 -6.29 5.72 23.16
CA SER A 162 -4.84 5.73 22.95
C SER A 162 -4.37 5.01 21.69
N THR A 163 -5.26 4.38 20.93
CA THR A 163 -4.92 3.64 19.71
C THR A 163 -5.92 3.89 18.59
N GLU A 164 -5.50 3.58 17.35
CA GLU A 164 -6.36 3.51 16.18
C GLU A 164 -5.93 2.41 15.22
N PRO A 165 -6.87 1.80 14.47
CA PRO A 165 -6.47 0.90 13.40
C PRO A 165 -5.74 1.67 12.30
N CYS A 166 -4.65 1.10 11.81
CA CYS A 166 -3.97 1.53 10.59
C CYS A 166 -3.65 0.29 9.74
N TYR A 167 -3.38 0.50 8.46
CA TYR A 167 -2.91 -0.55 7.57
C TYR A 167 -1.43 -0.36 7.30
N VAL A 168 -0.63 -1.39 7.54
CA VAL A 168 0.83 -1.34 7.46
C VAL A 168 1.31 -2.22 6.33
N VAL A 169 2.35 -1.78 5.61
CA VAL A 169 3.03 -2.57 4.58
C VAL A 169 4.54 -2.51 4.84
N ALA A 170 5.16 -3.66 5.15
CA ALA A 170 6.60 -3.80 5.19
C ALA A 170 7.12 -4.21 3.82
N ASN A 171 8.09 -3.47 3.27
CA ASN A 171 8.55 -3.61 1.90
C ASN A 171 10.07 -3.74 1.81
N ASP A 172 10.52 -4.88 1.30
CA ASP A 172 11.94 -5.25 1.15
C ASP A 172 12.59 -4.53 -0.04
N LYS A 173 11.83 -4.29 -1.11
CA LYS A 173 12.36 -3.62 -2.32
C LYS A 173 12.62 -2.14 -2.05
N SER A 174 11.69 -1.45 -1.40
CA SER A 174 11.82 -0.03 -1.09
C SER A 174 12.56 0.23 0.23
N LYS A 175 12.87 -0.82 1.01
CA LYS A 175 13.46 -0.70 2.35
C LYS A 175 12.68 0.26 3.24
N ALA A 176 11.36 0.12 3.24
CA ALA A 176 10.46 1.00 3.97
C ALA A 176 9.30 0.26 4.63
N VAL A 177 8.77 0.86 5.69
CA VAL A 177 7.48 0.50 6.28
C VAL A 177 6.50 1.64 6.00
N PHE A 178 5.43 1.34 5.28
CA PHE A 178 4.40 2.31 4.93
C PHE A 178 3.21 2.16 5.87
N VAL A 179 2.69 3.28 6.37
CA VAL A 179 1.49 3.33 7.21
C VAL A 179 0.38 4.03 6.45
N PHE A 180 -0.80 3.43 6.43
CA PHE A 180 -1.97 3.91 5.70
C PHE A 180 -3.20 3.94 6.60
N GLU A 181 -4.18 4.75 6.21
CA GLU A 181 -5.50 4.78 6.87
C GLU A 181 -6.28 3.48 6.64
N SER A 182 -6.10 2.84 5.49
CA SER A 182 -6.78 1.58 5.12
C SER A 182 -6.00 0.82 4.06
N ASP A 183 -6.41 -0.42 3.81
CA ASP A 183 -5.89 -1.32 2.77
C ASP A 183 -6.18 -0.87 1.33
N VAL A 184 -6.84 0.29 1.16
CA VAL A 184 -7.20 0.92 -0.12
C VAL A 184 -6.84 2.41 -0.13
N ALA A 185 -5.97 2.84 0.79
CA ALA A 185 -5.59 4.23 0.87
C ALA A 185 -4.78 4.67 -0.35
N LEU A 186 -5.12 5.88 -0.83
CA LEU A 186 -4.41 6.53 -1.92
C LEU A 186 -3.17 7.29 -1.43
N GLN A 187 -3.03 7.52 -0.12
CA GLN A 187 -1.91 8.26 0.46
C GLN A 187 -1.46 7.62 1.76
N THR A 188 -0.14 7.54 1.96
CA THR A 188 0.49 7.16 3.22
C THR A 188 0.21 8.20 4.30
N LEU A 189 -0.09 7.73 5.51
CA LEU A 189 -0.07 8.52 6.74
C LEU A 189 1.36 8.76 7.22
N ASP A 190 2.23 7.75 7.10
CA ASP A 190 3.65 7.85 7.44
C ASP A 190 4.47 6.85 6.61
N THR A 191 5.77 7.09 6.53
CA THR A 191 6.76 6.21 5.92
C THR A 191 8.00 6.17 6.80
N LEU A 192 8.34 4.98 7.28
CA LEU A 192 9.58 4.74 8.01
C LEU A 192 10.62 4.20 7.02
N ASP A 193 11.66 4.99 6.77
CA ASP A 193 12.85 4.53 6.04
C ASP A 193 13.62 3.57 6.94
N VAL A 194 13.66 2.30 6.55
CA VAL A 194 14.35 1.24 7.29
C VAL A 194 15.64 0.80 6.62
N ALA A 195 16.14 1.56 5.64
CA ALA A 195 17.38 1.25 4.94
C ALA A 195 18.63 1.51 5.81
N SER A 196 18.57 2.52 6.70
CA SER A 196 19.72 2.94 7.51
C SER A 196 19.30 3.25 8.95
N GLU A 197 19.98 2.63 9.92
CA GLU A 197 19.87 2.95 11.35
C GLU A 197 18.47 2.78 11.97
N ALA A 198 17.54 2.14 11.26
CA ALA A 198 16.26 1.78 11.84
C ALA A 198 16.40 0.59 12.79
N THR A 199 15.73 0.67 13.92
CA THR A 199 15.68 -0.41 14.91
C THR A 199 14.25 -0.89 15.10
N VAL A 200 14.12 -2.16 15.48
CA VAL A 200 12.84 -2.76 15.83
C VAL A 200 12.97 -3.56 17.12
N GLU A 201 12.01 -3.40 18.02
CA GLU A 201 11.97 -4.08 19.32
C GLU A 201 10.54 -4.41 19.74
N PHE A 202 10.40 -5.35 20.67
CA PHE A 202 9.11 -5.56 21.34
C PHE A 202 8.78 -4.36 22.22
N ALA A 203 7.51 -4.02 22.30
CA ALA A 203 6.99 -2.83 22.95
C ALA A 203 5.87 -3.21 23.92
N ASP A 204 5.98 -2.78 25.17
CA ASP A 204 5.00 -3.04 26.22
C ASP A 204 3.90 -1.96 26.26
N GLU A 205 4.08 -0.87 25.51
CA GLU A 205 3.14 0.25 25.42
C GLU A 205 1.81 -0.16 24.80
N LEU A 206 1.82 -1.18 23.93
CA LEU A 206 0.65 -1.79 23.31
C LEU A 206 0.64 -3.30 23.55
N ARG A 207 -0.56 -3.88 23.68
CA ARG A 207 -0.71 -5.34 23.72
C ARG A 207 -0.12 -5.93 22.44
N HIS A 208 0.79 -6.90 22.60
CA HIS A 208 1.50 -7.52 21.48
C HIS A 208 2.22 -6.46 20.61
N GLY A 209 2.88 -5.51 21.27
CA GLY A 209 3.46 -4.33 20.66
C GLY A 209 4.80 -4.58 19.96
N VAL A 210 5.00 -3.93 18.83
CA VAL A 210 6.26 -3.84 18.09
C VAL A 210 6.53 -2.37 17.81
N LYS A 211 7.70 -1.88 18.20
CA LYS A 211 8.13 -0.51 17.98
C LYS A 211 9.21 -0.47 16.91
N VAL A 212 9.03 0.41 15.93
CA VAL A 212 10.00 0.68 14.87
C VAL A 212 10.47 2.12 15.03
N SER A 213 11.77 2.30 15.19
CA SER A 213 12.39 3.62 15.37
C SER A 213 13.37 3.89 14.24
N THR A 214 13.25 5.04 13.59
CA THR A 214 14.19 5.57 12.61
C THR A 214 14.87 6.83 13.17
N ALA A 215 15.79 7.42 12.41
CA ALA A 215 16.37 8.71 12.76
C ALA A 215 15.35 9.87 12.80
N ARG A 216 14.19 9.73 12.13
CA ARG A 216 13.20 10.81 11.99
C ARG A 216 11.98 10.64 12.88
N ASN A 217 11.52 9.41 13.04
CA ASN A 217 10.25 9.10 13.71
C ASN A 217 10.30 7.73 14.39
N THR A 218 9.31 7.49 15.23
CA THR A 218 9.09 6.20 15.89
C THR A 218 7.61 5.89 15.87
N GLU A 219 7.28 4.67 15.49
CA GLU A 219 5.91 4.16 15.49
C GLU A 219 5.84 2.90 16.35
N THR A 220 4.78 2.82 17.15
CA THR A 220 4.45 1.64 17.95
C THR A 220 3.15 1.03 17.43
N PHE A 221 3.22 -0.24 17.06
CA PHE A 221 2.11 -0.99 16.51
C PHE A 221 1.73 -2.15 17.44
N GLY A 222 0.46 -2.39 17.67
CA GLY A 222 -0.06 -3.55 18.41
C GLY A 222 -0.67 -4.57 17.45
N ALA A 223 -0.21 -5.82 17.55
CA ALA A 223 -0.80 -6.95 16.83
C ALA A 223 -1.98 -7.56 17.59
N ASP A 224 -2.77 -8.40 16.92
CA ASP A 224 -3.93 -9.09 17.53
C ASP A 224 -3.51 -10.24 18.48
N SER A 225 -2.30 -10.76 18.32
CA SER A 225 -1.78 -11.95 18.97
C SER A 225 -0.26 -11.90 19.08
N LYS A 226 0.30 -12.71 20.00
CA LYS A 226 1.76 -12.83 20.15
C LYS A 226 2.42 -13.42 18.90
N GLU A 227 1.76 -14.38 18.25
CA GLU A 227 2.26 -14.98 17.00
C GLU A 227 2.38 -13.91 15.91
N LYS A 228 1.37 -13.05 15.76
CA LYS A 228 1.40 -11.92 14.82
C LYS A 228 2.42 -10.85 15.20
N GLN A 229 2.65 -10.60 16.48
CA GLN A 229 3.72 -9.71 16.95
C GLN A 229 5.09 -10.17 16.43
N GLU A 230 5.39 -11.47 16.56
CA GLU A 230 6.64 -12.06 16.09
C GLU A 230 6.74 -12.05 14.55
N GLU A 231 5.65 -12.33 13.84
CA GLU A 231 5.59 -12.20 12.37
C GLU A 231 5.92 -10.76 11.91
N TRP A 232 5.33 -9.75 12.54
CA TRP A 232 5.57 -8.35 12.20
C TRP A 232 6.98 -7.89 12.55
N LEU A 233 7.50 -8.27 13.72
CA LEU A 233 8.90 -8.01 14.08
C LEU A 233 9.86 -8.53 13.00
N ASN A 234 9.73 -9.81 12.64
CA ASN A 234 10.57 -10.44 11.62
C ASN A 234 10.40 -9.78 10.24
N SER A 235 9.19 -9.32 9.91
CA SER A 235 8.93 -8.62 8.66
C SER A 235 9.63 -7.26 8.61
N PHE A 236 9.66 -6.51 9.72
CA PHE A 236 10.42 -5.26 9.79
C PHE A 236 11.92 -5.49 9.71
N ILE A 237 12.44 -6.58 10.32
CA ILE A 237 13.84 -6.99 10.18
C ILE A 237 14.17 -7.30 8.71
N ASN A 238 13.34 -8.13 8.06
CA ASN A 238 13.52 -8.50 6.66
C ASN A 238 13.41 -7.29 5.73
N ALA A 239 12.62 -6.27 6.07
CA ALA A 239 12.57 -5.02 5.33
C ALA A 239 13.83 -4.16 5.49
N GLY A 240 14.61 -4.34 6.56
CA GLY A 240 15.89 -3.66 6.77
C GLY A 240 16.18 -3.20 8.21
N ALA A 241 15.19 -3.24 9.11
CA ALA A 241 15.39 -2.80 10.49
C ALA A 241 16.32 -3.75 11.26
N GLN A 242 17.10 -3.22 12.19
CA GLN A 242 17.95 -4.01 13.07
C GLN A 242 17.20 -4.34 14.36
N TYR A 243 17.21 -5.61 14.76
CA TYR A 243 16.63 -5.98 16.04
C TYR A 243 17.43 -5.36 17.19
N ARG A 244 16.72 -4.71 18.11
CA ARG A 244 17.26 -4.24 19.37
C ARG A 244 16.58 -5.01 20.50
N GLU A 245 17.39 -5.69 21.31
CA GLU A 245 16.89 -6.24 22.55
C GLU A 245 16.64 -5.07 23.51
N ALA A 246 15.41 -4.93 23.99
CA ALA A 246 15.08 -3.95 25.01
C ALA A 246 15.78 -4.34 26.31
N PHE A 247 17.04 -3.92 26.47
CA PHE A 247 17.70 -4.00 27.75
C PHE A 247 16.92 -3.11 28.72
N ASN A 248 16.22 -3.75 29.66
CA ASN A 248 15.66 -3.04 30.80
C ASN A 248 16.77 -2.20 31.41
N VAL A 249 16.61 -0.87 31.42
CA VAL A 249 17.55 0.07 32.08
C VAL A 249 17.69 -0.26 33.59
N ALA A 250 16.79 -1.07 34.14
CA ALA A 250 16.91 -1.67 35.47
C ALA A 250 18.07 -2.67 35.62
N ASP A 251 18.52 -3.33 34.55
CA ASP A 251 19.62 -4.29 34.59
C ASP A 251 21.00 -3.65 34.38
N THR A 252 21.11 -2.50 33.69
CA THR A 252 22.37 -1.75 33.64
C THR A 252 22.77 -1.15 34.99
N ALA A 253 21.80 -0.84 35.85
CA ALA A 253 22.06 -0.47 37.24
C ALA A 253 22.66 -1.63 38.07
N LYS A 254 22.34 -2.89 37.74
CA LYS A 254 22.96 -4.07 38.36
C LYS A 254 24.39 -4.32 37.87
N ILE A 255 24.73 -3.89 36.65
CA ILE A 255 26.06 -4.07 36.07
C ILE A 255 27.07 -3.06 36.68
N GLN A 256 26.63 -1.87 37.10
CA GLN A 256 27.52 -0.91 37.78
C GLN A 256 27.88 -1.34 39.22
N SER A 257 27.05 -2.13 39.93
CA SER A 257 27.32 -2.49 41.33
C SER A 257 28.35 -3.61 41.54
N PHE A 258 28.91 -4.21 40.47
CA PHE A 258 29.94 -5.24 40.60
C PHE A 258 31.36 -4.68 40.78
N TYR A 259 31.56 -3.38 40.54
CA TYR A 259 32.89 -2.73 40.66
C TYR A 259 33.12 -1.96 41.97
N GLU A 260 32.16 -1.93 42.89
CA GLU A 260 32.30 -1.24 44.19
C GLU A 260 32.64 -2.19 45.37
N LEU A 261 32.96 -3.45 45.11
CA LEU A 261 33.46 -4.38 46.14
C LEU A 261 34.98 -4.54 46.06
N LYS A 262 35.73 -3.51 46.45
CA LYS A 262 37.10 -3.65 47.00
C LYS A 262 37.39 -2.56 48.03
#